data_AF-A0A2N7Q3T9-F1
#
_entry.id   AF-A0A2N7Q3T9-F1
#
_cell.length_a   1.000
_cell.length_b   1.000
_cell.length_c   1.000
_cell.angle_alpha   90.00
_cell.angle_beta   90.00
_cell.angle_gamma   90.00
#
_symmetry.space_group_name_H-M   'P 1'
#
loop_
_entity.id
_entity.type
_entity.pdbx_description
1 polymer ?
#
loop_
_entity_poly.entity_id
_entity_poly.type
_entity_poly.pdbx_seq_one_letter_code
_entity_poly.pdbx_strand_id
1 'polypeptide(L)'
;MSKKINEKIYRWDGINSDQEILIRKMLYADPGDILSKYSEGILKDVFLRNIHRFKKKNRSFWKLILGVSDDEVDEAAAKCFRSSSELWDR
;
A
#
# COMPACT_ATOMS: atom_id res chain seq x y z
N MET A 1 -12.79 -0.98 -21.23
CA MET A 1 -13.79 -1.53 -20.29
C MET A 1 -13.17 -1.56 -18.90
N SER A 2 -13.53 -0.63 -18.00
CA SER A 2 -13.11 -0.73 -16.59
C SER A 2 -13.79 -1.94 -15.96
N LYS A 3 -13.01 -2.92 -15.51
CA LYS A 3 -13.53 -4.05 -14.76
C LYS A 3 -14.01 -3.50 -13.41
N LYS A 4 -15.29 -3.64 -13.08
CA LYS A 4 -15.79 -3.28 -11.75
C LYS A 4 -15.05 -4.12 -10.71
N ILE A 5 -14.28 -3.47 -9.85
CA ILE A 5 -13.67 -4.09 -8.66
C ILE A 5 -14.77 -4.80 -7.86
N ASN A 6 -14.69 -6.13 -7.72
CA ASN A 6 -15.54 -6.86 -6.80
C ASN A 6 -15.02 -6.67 -5.37
N GLU A 7 -15.59 -5.70 -4.66
CA GLU A 7 -15.13 -5.34 -3.32
C GLU A 7 -15.20 -6.49 -2.30
N LYS A 8 -16.08 -7.48 -2.54
CA LYS A 8 -16.23 -8.64 -1.66
C LYS A 8 -14.94 -9.47 -1.56
N ILE A 9 -14.11 -9.49 -2.59
CA ILE A 9 -12.83 -10.22 -2.59
C ILE A 9 -11.87 -9.62 -1.55
N TYR A 10 -11.93 -8.32 -1.30
CA TYR A 10 -11.05 -7.65 -0.34
C TYR A 10 -11.59 -7.71 1.10
N ARG A 11 -12.83 -8.17 1.29
CA ARG A 11 -13.51 -8.36 2.58
C ARG A 11 -13.59 -9.85 2.98
N TRP A 12 -12.70 -10.68 2.45
CA TRP A 12 -12.76 -12.15 2.54
C TRP A 12 -12.71 -12.71 3.97
N ASP A 13 -12.18 -11.96 4.92
CA ASP A 13 -12.08 -12.30 6.35
C ASP A 13 -13.14 -11.59 7.21
N GLY A 14 -14.13 -10.95 6.59
CA GLY A 14 -15.17 -10.18 7.29
C GLY A 14 -14.72 -8.80 7.77
N ILE A 15 -13.47 -8.38 7.52
CA ILE A 15 -13.03 -7.02 7.87
C ILE A 15 -13.69 -6.00 6.93
N ASN A 16 -14.35 -5.01 7.55
CA ASN A 16 -15.08 -3.94 6.87
C ASN A 16 -14.43 -2.56 6.96
N SER A 17 -13.20 -2.47 7.47
CA SER A 17 -12.45 -1.20 7.55
C SER A 17 -12.04 -0.72 6.15
N ASP A 18 -12.44 0.51 5.79
CA ASP A 18 -12.13 1.11 4.50
C ASP A 18 -10.61 1.26 4.27
N GLN A 19 -9.85 1.55 5.33
CA GLN A 19 -8.39 1.63 5.26
C GLN A 19 -7.77 0.26 4.97
N GLU A 20 -8.25 -0.80 5.64
CA GLU A 20 -7.76 -2.17 5.40
C GLU A 20 -8.08 -2.62 3.97
N ILE A 21 -9.28 -2.32 3.51
CA ILE A 21 -9.71 -2.63 2.14
C ILE A 21 -8.87 -1.86 1.13
N LEU A 22 -8.55 -0.59 1.38
CA LEU A 22 -7.68 0.20 0.52
C LEU A 22 -6.27 -0.39 0.45
N ILE A 23 -5.67 -0.77 1.57
CA ILE A 23 -4.35 -1.42 1.59
C ILE A 23 -4.40 -2.71 0.74
N ARG A 24 -5.44 -3.52 0.90
CA ARG A 24 -5.60 -4.76 0.11
C ARG A 24 -5.80 -4.48 -1.38
N LYS A 25 -6.56 -3.44 -1.73
CA LYS A 25 -6.67 -2.98 -3.12
C LYS A 25 -5.29 -2.60 -3.64
N MET A 26 -4.50 -1.80 -2.91
CA MET A 26 -3.14 -1.44 -3.32
C MET A 26 -2.18 -2.63 -3.46
N LEU A 27 -2.41 -3.73 -2.74
CA LEU A 27 -1.59 -4.93 -2.83
C LEU A 27 -1.99 -5.87 -3.99
N TYR A 28 -3.28 -5.96 -4.32
CA TYR A 28 -3.81 -7.05 -5.14
C TYR A 28 -4.76 -6.62 -6.28
N ALA A 29 -5.26 -5.38 -6.30
CA ALA A 29 -6.11 -4.89 -7.38
C ALA A 29 -5.28 -4.35 -8.54
N ASP A 30 -5.96 -4.07 -9.66
CA ASP A 30 -5.37 -3.34 -10.78
C ASP A 30 -5.03 -1.90 -10.34
N PRO A 31 -3.77 -1.44 -10.48
CA PRO A 31 -3.39 -0.10 -10.05
C PRO A 31 -4.14 1.02 -10.76
N GLY A 32 -4.53 0.86 -12.02
CA GLY A 32 -5.26 1.88 -12.78
C GLY A 32 -6.65 2.15 -12.19
N ASP A 33 -7.33 1.11 -11.71
CA ASP A 33 -8.62 1.26 -11.03
C ASP A 33 -8.48 1.95 -9.66
N ILE A 34 -7.32 1.85 -9.01
CA ILE A 34 -7.06 2.54 -7.73
C ILE A 34 -6.74 4.01 -7.98
N LEU A 35 -5.83 4.27 -8.92
CA LEU A 35 -5.38 5.62 -9.27
C LEU A 35 -6.52 6.49 -9.83
N SER A 36 -7.53 5.87 -10.45
CA SER A 36 -8.72 6.59 -10.92
C SER A 36 -9.74 6.91 -9.82
N LYS A 37 -9.66 6.27 -8.64
CA LYS A 37 -10.66 6.38 -7.56
C LYS A 37 -10.18 7.13 -6.34
N TYR A 38 -8.88 7.09 -6.06
CA TYR A 38 -8.30 7.68 -4.87
C TYR A 38 -7.30 8.75 -5.25
N SER A 39 -7.33 9.88 -4.55
CA SER A 39 -6.32 10.92 -4.73
C SER A 39 -4.94 10.42 -4.34
N GLU A 40 -3.91 10.91 -5.03
CA GLU A 40 -2.52 10.56 -4.78
C GLU A 40 -2.10 10.79 -3.32
N GLY A 41 -2.51 11.89 -2.69
CA GLY A 41 -2.18 12.19 -1.29
C GLY A 41 -2.67 11.14 -0.30
N ILE A 42 -3.89 10.62 -0.49
CA ILE A 42 -4.44 9.51 0.33
C ILE A 42 -3.62 8.24 0.13
N LEU A 43 -3.29 7.91 -1.14
CA LEU A 43 -2.51 6.72 -1.46
C LEU A 43 -1.10 6.80 -0.88
N LYS A 44 -0.47 7.98 -0.95
CA LYS A 44 0.85 8.25 -0.37
C LYS A 44 0.86 8.06 1.15
N ASP A 45 -0.11 8.65 1.85
CA ASP A 45 -0.22 8.49 3.30
C ASP A 45 -0.44 7.02 3.71
N VAL A 46 -1.35 6.32 3.03
CA VAL A 46 -1.62 4.90 3.30
C VAL A 46 -0.40 4.04 3.02
N PHE A 47 0.30 4.29 1.91
CA PHE A 47 1.52 3.59 1.53
C PHE A 47 2.62 3.75 2.57
N LEU A 48 2.95 4.99 2.95
CA LEU A 48 4.02 5.28 3.92
C LEU A 48 3.71 4.67 5.28
N ARG A 49 2.48 4.86 5.81
CA ARG A 49 2.08 4.29 7.12
C ARG A 49 2.11 2.76 7.15
N ASN A 50 1.94 2.11 6.00
CA ASN A 50 1.84 0.66 5.89
C ASN A 50 2.97 0.04 5.07
N ILE A 51 4.11 0.74 4.93
CA ILE A 51 5.18 0.36 4.01
C ILE A 51 5.68 -1.07 4.23
N HIS A 52 5.72 -1.50 5.49
CA HIS A 52 6.09 -2.86 5.90
C HIS A 52 5.25 -3.97 5.25
N ARG A 53 3.98 -3.70 4.89
CA ARG A 53 3.07 -4.67 4.25
C ARG A 53 3.34 -4.85 2.76
N PHE A 54 3.98 -3.87 2.11
CA PHE A 54 4.29 -3.93 0.70
C PHE A 54 5.56 -4.76 0.48
N LYS A 55 5.53 -5.74 -0.42
CA LYS A 55 6.72 -6.47 -0.85
C LYS A 55 7.60 -5.58 -1.74
N LYS A 56 8.90 -5.89 -1.87
CA LYS A 56 9.88 -5.10 -2.66
C LYS A 56 9.37 -4.64 -4.03
N LYS A 57 8.80 -5.55 -4.83
CA LYS A 57 8.22 -5.22 -6.15
C LYS A 57 7.09 -4.18 -6.07
N ASN A 58 6.15 -4.37 -5.13
CA ASN A 58 5.04 -3.43 -4.94
C ASN A 58 5.52 -2.10 -4.35
N ARG A 59 6.52 -2.11 -3.44
CA ARG A 59 7.13 -0.88 -2.92
C ARG A 59 7.74 -0.04 -4.01
N SER A 60 8.57 -0.63 -4.87
CA SER A 60 9.19 0.11 -5.99
C SER A 60 8.16 0.70 -6.92
N PHE A 61 7.09 -0.04 -7.22
CA PHE A 61 5.97 0.46 -8.03
C PHE A 61 5.28 1.66 -7.38
N TRP A 62 4.80 1.51 -6.14
CA TRP A 62 4.05 2.57 -5.46
C TRP A 62 4.92 3.78 -5.12
N LYS A 63 6.19 3.58 -4.80
CA LYS A 63 7.16 4.67 -4.62
C LYS A 63 7.27 5.53 -5.88
N LEU A 64 7.44 4.89 -7.05
CA LEU A 64 7.58 5.58 -8.34
C LEU A 64 6.29 6.31 -8.73
N ILE A 65 5.15 5.64 -8.59
CA ILE A 65 3.85 6.20 -9.00
C ILE A 65 3.39 7.34 -8.10
N LEU A 66 3.70 7.29 -6.80
CA LEU A 66 3.27 8.29 -5.81
C LEU A 66 4.33 9.39 -5.57
N GLY A 67 5.40 9.43 -6.38
CA GLY A 67 6.46 10.42 -6.25
C GLY A 67 7.08 10.46 -4.84
N VAL A 68 7.27 9.30 -4.22
CA VAL A 68 7.82 9.19 -2.87
C VAL A 68 9.34 9.11 -2.96
N SER A 69 10.03 9.96 -2.20
CA SER A 69 11.50 9.95 -2.11
C SER A 69 12.04 8.73 -1.33
N ASP A 70 13.33 8.44 -1.47
CA ASP A 70 13.99 7.44 -0.61
C ASP A 70 13.95 7.88 0.86
N ASP A 71 14.17 9.17 1.14
CA ASP A 71 14.14 9.71 2.50
C ASP A 71 12.79 9.49 3.20
N GLU A 72 11.67 9.71 2.49
CA GLU A 72 10.32 9.44 3.03
C GLU A 72 10.08 7.96 3.30
N VAL A 73 10.63 7.08 2.46
CA VAL A 73 10.55 5.62 2.64
C VAL A 73 11.35 5.18 3.85
N ASP A 74 12.56 5.71 4.00
CA ASP A 74 13.47 5.36 5.10
C ASP A 74 12.92 5.88 6.43
N GLU A 75 12.37 7.10 6.47
CA GLU A 75 11.71 7.63 7.67
C GLU A 75 10.49 6.77 8.06
N ALA A 76 9.67 6.38 7.09
CA ALA A 76 8.51 5.52 7.33
C ALA A 76 8.91 4.11 7.77
N ALA A 77 10.00 3.56 7.22
CA ALA A 77 10.54 2.26 7.59
C ALA A 77 11.16 2.30 9.00
N ALA A 78 11.90 3.36 9.35
CA ALA A 78 12.50 3.55 10.67
C ALA A 78 11.43 3.69 11.76
N LYS A 79 10.32 4.38 11.47
CA LYS A 79 9.16 4.48 12.37
C LYS A 79 8.39 3.15 12.51
N CYS A 80 8.63 2.18 11.62
CA CYS A 80 7.95 0.89 11.66
C CYS A 80 8.82 -0.16 12.37
N PHE A 81 8.40 -0.59 13.56
CA PHE A 81 9.09 -1.63 14.34
C PHE A 81 9.46 -2.89 13.53
N ARG A 82 8.57 -3.32 12.63
CA ARG A 82 8.78 -4.52 11.78
C ARG A 82 9.85 -4.34 10.71
N SER A 83 10.15 -3.11 10.30
CA SER A 83 11.19 -2.81 9.31
C SER A 83 12.47 -2.30 9.95
N SER A 84 12.40 -1.73 11.16
CA SER A 84 13.55 -1.31 11.96
C SER A 84 14.22 -2.47 12.73
N SER A 85 13.59 -3.64 12.82
CA SER A 85 14.14 -4.77 13.56
C SER A 85 14.97 -5.67 12.63
N GLU A 86 16.29 -5.65 12.81
CA GLU A 86 17.29 -6.52 12.13
C GLU A 86 17.05 -8.04 12.33
N LEU A 87 16.06 -8.43 13.13
CA LEU A 87 15.68 -9.83 13.35
C LEU A 87 15.11 -10.51 12.09
N TRP A 88 14.61 -9.74 11.14
CA TRP A 88 13.91 -10.25 9.95
C TRP A 88 14.70 -10.10 8.64
N ASP A 89 15.93 -9.56 8.69
CA ASP A 89 16.86 -9.44 7.56
C ASP A 89 17.86 -10.62 7.49
N ARG A 90 17.37 -11.86 7.69
CA ARG A 90 18.16 -13.10 7.46
C ARG A 90 17.73 -13.83 6.19
#